data_AF-A0A536X9N0-F1
#
_entry.id   AF-A0A536X9N0-F1
#
_cell.length_a   1.000
_cell.length_b   1.000
_cell.length_c   1.000
_cell.angle_alpha   90.00
_cell.angle_beta   90.00
_cell.angle_gamma   90.00
#
_symmetry.space_group_name_H-M   'P 1'
#
loop_
_entity.id
_entity.type
_entity.pdbx_description
1 polymer ?
#
loop_
_entity_poly.entity_id
_entity_poly.type
_entity_poly.pdbx_seq_one_letter_code
_entity_poly.pdbx_strand_id
1 'polypeptide(L)'
;VGQFLFARVFKLVPSSGFADGLDVLRFLLLPVALSVVSRLGTESRLYRAMFLEEIGKDYVRTARAKGLAERIVMFRHVLRNALIPIITSAGGYLPYVFLGSLVFESFFGIPGLGAYVIEAIGKQDFAIVRTMVFIGSLLYIASYVLIDIAYSWVDPRVRLA
;
A
#
# COMPACT_ATOMS: atom_id res chain seq x y z
N VAL A 1 -16.49 2.42 17.99
CA VAL A 1 -17.35 3.63 17.90
C VAL A 1 -17.73 3.96 16.46
N GLY A 2 -16.78 4.06 15.51
CA GLY A 2 -17.07 4.34 14.10
C GLY A 2 -18.00 3.32 13.41
N GLN A 3 -17.75 2.02 13.57
CA GLN A 3 -18.61 0.96 13.03
C GLN A 3 -20.06 1.05 13.54
N PHE A 4 -20.23 1.35 14.83
CA PHE A 4 -21.55 1.51 15.44
C PHE A 4 -22.30 2.73 14.89
N LEU A 5 -21.61 3.87 14.69
CA LEU A 5 -22.20 5.08 14.11
C LEU A 5 -22.63 4.86 12.65
N PHE A 6 -21.73 4.36 11.79
CA PHE A 6 -22.02 4.23 10.36
C PHE A 6 -22.99 3.09 10.04
N ALA A 7 -22.90 1.97 10.76
CA ALA A 7 -23.76 0.82 10.48
C ALA A 7 -25.10 0.85 11.24
N ARG A 8 -25.12 1.32 12.49
CA ARG A 8 -26.34 1.28 13.33
C ARG A 8 -27.11 2.60 13.35
N VAL A 9 -26.44 3.75 13.30
CA VAL A 9 -27.11 5.06 13.34
C VAL A 9 -27.47 5.54 11.93
N PHE A 10 -26.53 5.46 10.97
CA PHE A 10 -26.76 5.95 9.62
C PHE A 10 -27.37 4.94 8.64
N LYS A 11 -27.42 3.64 8.97
CA LYS A 11 -27.94 2.55 8.09
C LYS A 11 -27.39 2.56 6.66
N LEU A 12 -26.22 3.17 6.42
CA LEU A 12 -25.67 3.32 5.08
C LEU A 12 -25.06 2.01 4.57
N VAL A 13 -24.57 1.15 5.47
CA VAL A 13 -23.95 -0.14 5.15
C VAL A 13 -24.25 -1.15 6.27
N PRO A 14 -24.43 -2.45 5.97
CA PRO A 14 -24.74 -3.43 7.01
C PRO A 14 -23.54 -3.66 7.94
N SER A 15 -23.80 -3.90 9.23
CA SER A 15 -22.81 -3.85 10.32
C SER A 15 -21.78 -4.96 10.34
N SER A 16 -22.10 -6.07 9.68
CA SER A 16 -21.30 -7.29 9.59
C SER A 16 -21.99 -8.27 8.65
N GLY A 17 -21.26 -8.93 7.77
CA GLY A 17 -21.78 -10.01 6.93
C GLY A 17 -21.04 -10.12 5.59
N PHE A 18 -20.84 -11.36 5.15
CA PHE A 18 -20.43 -11.69 3.79
C PHE A 18 -21.73 -12.00 3.02
N ALA A 19 -22.21 -11.07 2.21
CA ALA A 19 -23.35 -11.32 1.33
C ALA A 19 -22.83 -11.91 0.02
N ASP A 20 -23.35 -13.04 -0.45
CA ASP A 20 -22.92 -13.60 -1.74
C ASP A 20 -23.39 -12.73 -2.92
N GLY A 21 -22.50 -12.48 -3.89
CA GLY A 21 -22.82 -11.79 -5.15
C GLY A 21 -22.34 -10.33 -5.24
N LEU A 22 -23.06 -9.50 -6.02
CA LEU A 22 -22.70 -8.10 -6.30
C LEU A 22 -22.87 -7.16 -5.11
N ASP A 23 -23.57 -7.57 -4.06
CA ASP A 23 -23.74 -6.77 -2.84
C ASP A 23 -22.45 -6.68 -2.01
N VAL A 24 -21.46 -7.57 -2.20
CA VAL A 24 -20.11 -7.49 -1.60
C VAL A 24 -19.43 -6.14 -1.89
N LEU A 25 -19.67 -5.57 -3.06
CA LEU A 25 -19.08 -4.27 -3.45
C LEU A 25 -19.54 -3.14 -2.51
N ARG A 26 -20.79 -3.20 -2.03
CA ARG A 26 -21.32 -2.23 -1.04
C ARG A 26 -20.68 -2.40 0.33
N PHE A 27 -20.35 -3.63 0.71
CA PHE A 27 -19.63 -3.94 1.94
C PHE A 27 -18.15 -3.54 1.89
N LEU A 28 -17.51 -3.62 0.71
CA LEU A 28 -16.11 -3.25 0.52
C LEU A 28 -15.89 -1.74 0.37
N LEU A 29 -16.91 -0.97 -0.03
CA LEU A 29 -16.78 0.48 -0.22
C LEU A 29 -16.30 1.22 1.03
N LEU A 30 -16.84 0.90 2.20
CA LEU A 30 -16.44 1.55 3.47
C LEU A 30 -15.00 1.20 3.91
N PRO A 31 -14.61 -0.09 3.97
CA PRO A 31 -13.24 -0.48 4.28
C PRO A 31 -12.22 0.13 3.31
N VAL A 32 -12.53 0.16 2.01
CA VAL A 32 -11.64 0.72 0.98
C VAL A 32 -11.56 2.24 1.10
N ALA A 33 -12.67 2.94 1.30
CA ALA A 33 -12.65 4.39 1.48
C ALA A 33 -11.87 4.77 2.76
N LEU A 34 -12.08 4.04 3.85
CA LEU A 34 -11.35 4.28 5.10
C LEU A 34 -9.86 3.97 4.98
N SER A 35 -9.49 2.89 4.27
CA SER A 35 -8.09 2.54 4.03
C SER A 35 -7.39 3.59 3.17
N VAL A 36 -8.06 4.13 2.14
CA VAL A 36 -7.53 5.22 1.33
C VAL A 36 -7.35 6.48 2.17
N VAL A 37 -8.38 6.93 2.88
CA VAL A 37 -8.34 8.18 3.67
C VAL A 37 -7.29 8.13 4.78
N SER A 38 -7.20 7.00 5.50
CA SER A 38 -6.22 6.83 6.58
C SER A 38 -4.77 6.89 6.07
N ARG A 39 -4.52 6.43 4.84
CA ARG A 39 -3.18 6.44 4.25
C ARG A 39 -2.82 7.74 3.57
N LEU A 40 -3.77 8.43 2.94
CA LEU A 40 -3.52 9.70 2.24
C LEU A 40 -2.77 10.72 3.12
N GLY A 41 -3.09 10.81 4.42
CA GLY A 41 -2.42 11.73 5.35
C GLY A 41 -0.95 11.42 5.64
N THR A 42 -0.57 10.15 5.72
CA THR A 42 0.81 9.75 6.00
C THR A 42 1.64 9.73 4.72
N GLU A 43 1.09 9.16 3.65
CA GLU A 43 1.75 9.09 2.34
C GLU A 43 2.00 10.49 1.75
N SER A 44 1.05 11.43 1.85
CA SER A 44 1.26 12.80 1.36
C SER A 44 2.40 13.52 2.07
N ARG A 45 2.54 13.32 3.40
CA ARG A 45 3.66 13.88 4.18
C ARG A 45 4.98 13.23 3.80
N LEU A 46 4.99 11.91 3.64
CA LEU A 46 6.16 11.15 3.24
C LEU A 46 6.64 11.59 1.84
N TYR A 47 5.74 11.65 0.86
CA TYR A 47 6.07 12.07 -0.49
C TYR A 47 6.56 13.51 -0.50
N ARG A 48 5.89 14.43 0.21
CA ARG A 48 6.35 15.81 0.31
C ARG A 48 7.77 15.90 0.90
N ALA A 49 8.11 15.10 1.91
CA ALA A 49 9.45 15.06 2.47
C ALA A 49 10.48 14.58 1.44
N MET A 50 10.19 13.49 0.71
CA MET A 50 11.05 12.97 -0.36
C MET A 50 11.28 14.01 -1.47
N PHE A 51 10.23 14.72 -1.89
CA PHE A 51 10.35 15.80 -2.88
C PHE A 51 11.22 16.96 -2.39
N LEU A 52 11.07 17.37 -1.12
CA LEU A 52 11.86 18.46 -0.54
C LEU A 52 13.35 18.10 -0.44
N GLU A 53 13.65 16.86 -0.05
CA GLU A 53 15.02 16.33 -0.01
C GLU A 53 15.64 16.31 -1.42
N GLU A 54 14.88 15.84 -2.41
CA GLU A 54 15.35 15.70 -3.78
C GLU A 54 15.59 17.07 -4.47
N ILE A 55 14.74 18.07 -4.20
CA ILE A 55 14.91 19.46 -4.70
C ILE A 55 16.18 20.11 -4.14
N GLY A 56 16.61 19.72 -2.93
CA GLY A 56 17.80 20.27 -2.27
C GLY A 56 19.13 19.83 -2.89
N LYS A 57 19.12 18.80 -3.74
CA LYS A 57 20.34 18.17 -4.29
C LYS A 57 21.00 19.01 -5.39
N ASP A 58 22.32 18.88 -5.51
CA ASP A 58 23.14 19.69 -6.41
C ASP A 58 22.78 19.54 -7.88
N TYR A 59 22.36 18.35 -8.33
CA TYR A 59 21.96 18.12 -9.72
C TYR A 59 20.70 18.94 -10.12
N VAL A 60 19.81 19.24 -9.16
CA VAL A 60 18.64 20.11 -9.36
C VAL A 60 19.08 21.57 -9.46
N ARG A 61 20.02 21.98 -8.62
CA ARG A 61 20.63 23.32 -8.69
C ARG A 61 21.34 23.55 -10.02
N THR A 62 22.09 22.56 -10.50
CA THR A 62 22.72 22.60 -11.82
C THR A 62 21.69 22.67 -12.95
N ALA A 63 20.60 21.90 -12.85
CA ALA A 63 19.52 21.93 -13.85
C ALA A 63 18.85 23.33 -13.92
N ARG A 64 18.60 23.96 -12.77
CA ARG A 64 18.09 25.34 -12.71
C ARG A 64 19.11 26.36 -13.24
N ALA A 65 20.39 26.22 -12.89
CA ALA A 65 21.46 27.09 -13.39
C ALA A 65 21.64 27.02 -14.92
N LYS A 66 21.29 25.89 -15.53
CA LYS A 66 21.23 25.72 -17.00
C LYS A 66 20.02 26.41 -17.66
N GLY A 67 19.14 27.05 -16.89
CA GLY A 67 17.97 27.77 -17.41
C GLY A 67 16.79 26.87 -17.78
N LEU A 68 16.75 25.62 -17.31
CA LEU A 68 15.60 24.74 -17.57
C LEU A 68 14.35 25.25 -16.85
N ALA A 69 13.20 25.18 -17.53
CA ALA A 69 11.92 25.53 -16.94
C ALA A 69 11.62 24.65 -15.72
N GLU A 70 11.04 25.24 -14.67
CA GLU A 70 10.77 24.55 -13.39
C GLU A 70 9.93 23.28 -13.57
N ARG A 71 8.99 23.27 -14.54
CA ARG A 71 8.23 22.04 -14.89
C ARG A 71 9.14 20.91 -15.36
N ILE A 72 10.15 21.18 -16.18
CA ILE A 72 11.08 20.16 -16.67
C ILE A 72 11.94 19.65 -15.51
N VAL A 73 12.41 20.56 -14.65
CA VAL A 73 13.16 20.20 -13.44
C VAL A 73 12.32 19.28 -12.54
N MET A 74 11.07 19.66 -12.26
CA MET A 74 10.18 18.87 -11.41
C MET A 74 9.84 17.49 -12.01
N PHE A 75 9.41 17.42 -13.27
CA PHE A 75 8.97 16.14 -13.87
C PHE A 75 10.10 15.22 -14.31
N ARG A 76 11.21 15.77 -14.83
CA ARG A 76 12.29 14.96 -15.44
C ARG A 76 13.45 14.68 -14.49
N HIS A 77 13.70 15.56 -13.53
CA HIS A 77 14.85 15.48 -12.64
C HIS A 77 14.46 15.13 -11.19
N VAL A 78 13.42 15.76 -10.64
CA VAL A 78 13.00 15.51 -9.25
C VAL A 78 12.09 14.30 -9.18
N LEU A 79 10.97 14.27 -9.92
CA LEU A 79 9.97 13.21 -9.88
C LEU A 79 10.57 11.85 -10.23
N ARG A 80 11.41 11.77 -11.25
CA ARG A 80 12.01 10.49 -11.68
C ARG A 80 12.86 9.84 -10.60
N ASN A 81 13.61 10.65 -9.84
CA ASN A 81 14.43 10.15 -8.74
C ASN A 81 13.59 9.89 -7.48
N ALA A 82 12.63 10.77 -7.18
CA ALA A 82 11.70 10.60 -6.07
C ALA A 82 10.77 9.40 -6.26
N LEU A 83 10.53 8.94 -7.50
CA LEU A 83 9.71 7.77 -7.78
C LEU A 83 10.33 6.47 -7.25
N ILE A 84 11.66 6.38 -7.14
CA ILE A 84 12.33 5.18 -6.63
C ILE A 84 11.84 4.84 -5.21
N PRO A 85 12.00 5.72 -4.20
CA PRO A 85 11.52 5.43 -2.85
C PRO A 85 9.99 5.32 -2.76
N ILE A 86 9.24 6.03 -3.63
CA ILE A 86 7.77 5.91 -3.69
C ILE A 86 7.36 4.51 -4.12
N ILE A 87 7.98 3.95 -5.16
CA ILE A 87 7.70 2.60 -5.66
C ILE A 87 8.10 1.56 -4.60
N THR A 88 9.23 1.75 -3.90
CA THR A 88 9.62 0.85 -2.80
C THR A 88 8.57 0.83 -1.71
N SER A 89 8.13 2.01 -1.26
CA SER A 89 7.15 2.16 -0.20
C SER A 89 5.78 1.58 -0.60
N ALA A 90 5.36 1.83 -1.84
CA ALA A 90 4.12 1.28 -2.38
C ALA A 90 4.18 -0.25 -2.55
N GLY A 91 5.30 -0.79 -3.02
CA GLY A 91 5.44 -2.24 -3.24
C GLY A 91 5.47 -3.06 -1.95
N GLY A 92 6.00 -2.50 -0.86
CA GLY A 92 5.92 -3.12 0.47
C GLY A 92 4.49 -3.22 1.03
N TYR A 93 3.53 -2.48 0.46
CA TYR A 93 2.14 -2.52 0.90
C TYR A 93 1.37 -3.74 0.38
N LEU A 94 1.77 -4.31 -0.76
CA LEU A 94 1.10 -5.46 -1.35
C LEU A 94 1.03 -6.64 -0.37
N PRO A 95 2.15 -7.13 0.21
CA PRO A 95 2.11 -8.20 1.20
C PRO A 95 1.32 -7.82 2.47
N TYR A 96 1.37 -6.54 2.87
CA TYR A 96 0.62 -6.04 4.02
C TYR A 96 -0.89 -6.14 3.82
N VAL A 97 -1.42 -5.89 2.61
CA VAL A 97 -2.85 -6.04 2.34
C VAL A 97 -3.30 -7.50 2.44
N PHE A 98 -2.46 -8.44 1.98
CA PHE A 98 -2.81 -9.88 1.99
C PHE A 98 -2.67 -10.53 3.37
N LEU A 99 -1.65 -10.16 4.17
CA LEU A 99 -1.34 -10.80 5.45
C LEU A 99 -1.70 -9.93 6.67
N GLY A 100 -1.67 -8.61 6.52
CA GLY A 100 -1.68 -7.63 7.60
C GLY A 100 -2.97 -6.83 7.73
N SER A 101 -4.02 -7.17 6.97
CA SER A 101 -5.32 -6.49 7.06
C SER A 101 -6.14 -6.88 8.29
N LEU A 102 -5.54 -7.57 9.27
CA LEU A 102 -6.17 -8.05 10.50
C LEU A 102 -7.01 -6.98 11.23
N VAL A 103 -6.53 -5.73 11.26
CA VAL A 103 -7.27 -4.62 11.87
C VAL A 103 -8.59 -4.38 11.12
N PHE A 104 -8.57 -4.42 9.79
CA PHE A 104 -9.77 -4.28 8.97
C PHE A 104 -10.65 -5.53 9.01
N GLU A 105 -10.06 -6.73 8.97
CA GLU A 105 -10.77 -8.01 9.10
C GLU A 105 -11.57 -8.09 10.40
N SER A 106 -10.91 -7.79 11.53
CA SER A 106 -11.52 -7.80 12.86
C SER A 106 -12.58 -6.69 13.00
N PHE A 107 -12.31 -5.49 12.50
CA PHE A 107 -13.23 -4.36 12.63
C PHE A 107 -14.47 -4.48 11.75
N PHE A 108 -14.36 -5.06 10.55
CA PHE A 108 -15.51 -5.22 9.65
C PHE A 108 -16.14 -6.63 9.69
N GLY A 109 -15.56 -7.57 10.46
CA GLY A 109 -16.03 -8.94 10.54
C GLY A 109 -15.88 -9.71 9.22
N ILE A 110 -14.86 -9.36 8.43
CA ILE A 110 -14.59 -9.99 7.13
C ILE A 110 -13.64 -11.17 7.36
N PRO A 111 -13.97 -12.39 6.90
CA PRO A 111 -13.06 -13.51 7.00
C PRO A 111 -11.83 -13.24 6.13
N GLY A 112 -10.65 -13.23 6.75
CA GLY A 112 -9.38 -12.97 6.07
C GLY A 112 -8.26 -13.87 6.57
N LEU A 113 -7.17 -13.87 5.81
CA LEU A 113 -6.01 -14.73 6.07
C LEU A 113 -5.31 -14.36 7.38
N GLY A 114 -5.31 -13.08 7.77
CA GLY A 114 -4.72 -12.62 9.03
C GLY A 114 -5.42 -13.24 10.24
N ALA A 115 -6.75 -13.17 10.29
CA ALA A 115 -7.54 -13.77 11.35
C ALA A 115 -7.32 -15.29 11.45
N TYR A 116 -7.21 -15.96 10.30
CA TYR A 116 -6.94 -17.39 10.19
C TYR A 116 -5.58 -17.79 10.79
N VAL A 117 -4.54 -16.97 10.58
CA VAL A 117 -3.20 -17.18 11.16
C VAL A 117 -3.25 -17.07 12.69
N ILE A 118 -3.93 -16.07 13.24
CA ILE A 118 -4.04 -15.89 14.70
C ILE A 118 -4.78 -17.08 15.34
N GLU A 119 -5.85 -17.54 14.72
CA GLU A 119 -6.58 -18.72 15.20
C GLU A 119 -5.69 -19.98 15.19
N ALA A 120 -4.92 -20.19 14.11
CA ALA A 120 -3.98 -21.30 14.01
C ALA A 120 -2.88 -21.24 15.09
N ILE A 121 -2.36 -20.05 15.40
CA ILE A 121 -1.40 -19.85 16.50
C ILE A 121 -2.04 -20.25 17.84
N GLY A 122 -3.28 -19.80 18.09
CA GLY A 122 -4.00 -20.13 19.33
C GLY A 122 -4.29 -21.63 19.48
N LYS A 123 -4.52 -22.33 18.36
CA LYS A 123 -4.73 -23.79 18.30
C LYS A 123 -3.42 -24.60 18.24
N GLN A 124 -2.26 -23.92 18.26
CA GLN A 124 -0.95 -24.53 18.03
C GLN A 124 -0.85 -25.37 16.75
N ASP A 125 -1.62 -24.99 15.72
CA ASP A 125 -1.58 -25.63 14.41
C ASP A 125 -0.40 -25.06 13.60
N PHE A 126 0.77 -25.64 13.83
CA PHE A 126 2.00 -25.23 13.16
C PHE A 126 1.96 -25.48 11.65
N ALA A 127 1.13 -26.39 11.14
CA ALA A 127 1.04 -26.67 9.71
C ALA A 127 0.40 -25.49 8.98
N ILE A 128 -0.69 -24.92 9.52
CA ILE A 128 -1.33 -23.73 8.95
C ILE A 128 -0.41 -22.52 9.04
N VAL A 129 0.23 -22.29 10.19
CA VAL A 129 1.16 -21.16 10.37
C VAL A 129 2.31 -21.23 9.36
N ARG A 130 2.92 -22.41 9.19
CA ARG A 130 4.02 -22.60 8.24
C ARG A 130 3.58 -22.35 6.79
N THR A 131 2.39 -22.80 6.43
CA THR A 131 1.81 -22.57 5.10
C THR A 131 1.58 -21.09 4.83
N MET A 132 1.06 -20.35 5.81
CA MET A 132 0.80 -18.92 5.68
C MET A 132 2.10 -18.11 5.59
N VAL A 133 3.13 -18.50 6.36
CA VAL A 133 4.47 -17.90 6.23
C VAL A 133 5.06 -18.17 4.85
N PHE A 134 4.88 -19.38 4.31
CA PHE A 134 5.35 -19.74 2.97
C PHE A 134 4.65 -18.91 1.88
N ILE A 135 3.31 -18.83 1.89
CA ILE A 135 2.53 -18.00 0.95
C ILE A 135 2.93 -16.53 1.10
N GLY A 136 3.08 -16.05 2.33
CA GLY A 136 3.50 -14.68 2.59
C GLY A 136 4.88 -14.37 2.01
N SER A 137 5.82 -15.30 2.16
CA SER A 137 7.17 -15.19 1.59
C SER A 137 7.12 -15.15 0.07
N LEU A 138 6.29 -15.98 -0.57
CA LEU A 138 6.10 -15.97 -2.01
C LEU A 138 5.52 -14.64 -2.51
N LEU A 139 4.53 -14.09 -1.81
CA LEU A 139 3.96 -12.77 -2.12
C LEU A 139 4.98 -11.64 -1.95
N TYR A 140 5.85 -11.73 -0.94
CA TYR A 140 6.96 -10.78 -0.77
C TYR A 140 7.93 -10.84 -1.95
N ILE A 141 8.34 -12.05 -2.35
CA ILE A 141 9.21 -12.24 -3.52
C ILE A 141 8.54 -11.67 -4.77
N ALA A 142 7.28 -12.01 -5.02
CA ALA A 142 6.54 -11.48 -6.17
C ALA A 142 6.44 -9.95 -6.15
N SER A 143 6.20 -9.35 -4.98
CA SER A 143 6.14 -7.90 -4.82
C SER A 143 7.49 -7.25 -5.10
N TYR A 144 8.60 -7.83 -4.63
CA TYR A 144 9.93 -7.32 -4.95
C TYR A 144 10.27 -7.45 -6.44
N VAL A 145 9.92 -8.56 -7.08
CA VAL A 145 10.09 -8.70 -8.54
C VAL A 145 9.29 -7.63 -9.29
N LEU A 146 8.06 -7.33 -8.86
CA LEU A 146 7.27 -6.24 -9.46
C LEU A 146 7.92 -4.86 -9.24
N ILE A 147 8.49 -4.61 -8.06
CA ILE A 147 9.23 -3.38 -7.75
C ILE A 147 10.45 -3.25 -8.67
N ASP A 148 11.22 -4.32 -8.86
CA ASP A 148 12.41 -4.31 -9.71
C ASP A 148 12.05 -4.06 -11.18
N ILE A 149 10.95 -4.65 -11.67
CA ILE A 149 10.40 -4.36 -13.00
C ILE A 149 9.98 -2.89 -13.10
N ALA A 150 9.27 -2.37 -12.08
CA ALA A 150 8.86 -0.97 -12.05
C ALA A 150 10.05 0.00 -12.05
N TYR A 151 11.15 -0.34 -11.36
CA TYR A 151 12.39 0.42 -11.45
C TYR A 151 12.97 0.43 -12.85
N SER A 152 12.99 -0.71 -13.55
CA SER A 152 13.50 -0.78 -14.93
C SER A 152 12.71 0.13 -15.90
N TRP A 153 11.41 0.31 -15.66
CA TRP A 153 10.56 1.20 -16.45
C TRP A 153 10.78 2.67 -16.11
N VAL A 154 10.93 3.00 -14.82
CA VAL A 154 11.11 4.38 -14.37
C VAL A 154 12.52 4.87 -14.67
N ASP A 155 13.55 4.06 -14.46
CA ASP A 155 14.93 4.40 -14.76
C ASP A 155 15.60 3.37 -15.71
N PRO A 156 15.68 3.63 -17.02
CA PRO A 156 16.33 2.78 -18.00
C PRO A 156 17.86 2.74 -17.86
N ARG A 157 18.44 3.48 -16.91
CA ARG A 157 19.86 3.33 -16.51
C ARG A 157 20.07 2.11 -15.61
N VAL A 158 19.03 1.66 -14.91
CA VAL A 158 19.00 0.40 -14.16
C VAL A 158 18.71 -0.71 -15.17
N ARG A 159 19.68 -0.99 -16.06
CA ARG A 159 19.61 -2.18 -16.91
C ARG A 159 19.99 -3.38 -16.03
N LEU A 160 19.01 -4.25 -15.81
CA LEU A 160 19.26 -5.63 -15.40
C LEU A 160 20.16 -6.25 -16.48
N ALA A 161 21.40 -6.55 -16.11
CA ALA A 161 22.36 -7.23 -16.96
C ALA A 161 21.95 -8.68 -17.18
#